data_AF-L0PEZ8-F1
#
_entry.id   AF-L0PEZ8-F1
#
_cell.length_a   1.000
_cell.length_b   1.000
_cell.length_c   1.000
_cell.angle_alpha   90.00
_cell.angle_beta   90.00
_cell.angle_gamma   90.00
#
_symmetry.space_group_name_H-M   'P 1'
#
loop_
_entity.id
_entity.type
_entity.pdbx_description
1 polymer ?
#
loop_
_entity_poly.entity_id
_entity_poly.type
_entity_poly.pdbx_seq_one_letter_code
_entity_poly.pdbx_strand_id
1 'polypeptide(L)'
;MRAEDSVNEEYRFEKLNKKVNIITYSNEEYALNLTALDWSREETDYLFSLCREYDLRFVVIADRYDYKGTQRTMEDIKDRYYTVVRKILMARTPIAMMTPTQTEELNQLYYNKEREIARKKHLASLAMRTPAEIAEEEALFIESQRIEAYGKKMAQERKELLRLLEAPIPTGSIAKYTSSQGLGILANNILNADKNRKRKMHEKNSSQAFSGLTNSHKDTIFKKIKKLSSREEIIYGVSWHDKLHAGIYLRSTRLSMAKPTVATKIATILTELGLATRLTMPTAKTCAKFEQLQRSIEILLDAKKHLDRLEQEHRVAEARIQEIPINDSETKTQEPLNDSPKFQKRLRK
;
A
#
# COMPACT_ATOMS: atom_id res chain seq x y z
N MET A 1 -14.09 59.95 18.58
CA MET A 1 -13.19 59.08 19.35
C MET A 1 -13.50 57.65 18.96
N ARG A 2 -12.68 57.08 18.08
CA ARG A 2 -12.83 55.71 17.59
C ARG A 2 -11.95 54.84 18.48
N ALA A 3 -12.54 53.80 19.05
CA ALA A 3 -11.97 52.97 20.09
C ALA A 3 -10.58 52.43 19.69
N GLU A 4 -9.60 52.69 20.54
CA GLU A 4 -8.33 51.99 20.59
C GLU A 4 -8.57 50.62 21.25
N ASP A 5 -9.17 49.69 20.49
CA ASP A 5 -9.39 48.33 20.96
C ASP A 5 -8.13 47.47 20.72
N SER A 6 -7.46 47.12 21.83
CA SER A 6 -6.59 45.95 22.06
C SER A 6 -5.57 45.54 20.98
N VAL A 7 -4.46 46.29 20.89
CA VAL A 7 -3.28 45.96 20.05
C VAL A 7 -2.52 44.69 20.49
N ASN A 8 -2.96 43.96 21.53
CA ASN A 8 -2.17 42.87 22.12
C ASN A 8 -2.97 41.60 22.46
N GLU A 9 -4.07 41.34 21.76
CA GLU A 9 -4.65 39.99 21.76
C GLU A 9 -3.87 39.12 20.77
N GLU A 10 -2.98 38.27 21.32
CA GLU A 10 -2.26 37.25 20.55
C GLU A 10 -3.24 36.49 19.65
N TYR A 11 -2.99 36.51 18.34
CA TYR A 11 -3.92 35.98 17.35
C TYR A 11 -4.31 34.54 17.74
N ARG A 12 -5.61 34.24 17.76
CA ARG A 12 -6.15 32.97 18.31
C ARG A 12 -5.46 31.70 17.78
N PHE A 13 -4.94 31.75 16.56
CA PHE A 13 -4.24 30.63 15.92
C PHE A 13 -2.71 30.67 16.03
N GLU A 14 -2.12 31.74 16.57
CA GLU A 14 -0.66 31.86 16.77
C GLU A 14 -0.13 30.77 17.71
N LYS A 15 -0.93 30.37 18.70
CA LYS A 15 -0.63 29.23 19.57
C LYS A 15 -0.42 27.91 18.82
N LEU A 16 -0.96 27.78 17.60
CA LEU A 16 -0.80 26.59 16.75
C LEU A 16 0.39 26.71 15.78
N ASN A 17 1.04 27.87 15.72
CA ASN A 17 2.16 28.16 14.84
C ASN A 17 3.45 27.53 15.36
N LYS A 18 3.80 26.36 14.82
CA LYS A 18 5.06 25.68 15.15
C LYS A 18 6.18 26.21 14.27
N LYS A 19 7.03 27.06 14.83
CA LYS A 19 8.21 27.60 14.14
C LYS A 19 9.35 26.61 14.09
N VAL A 20 10.01 26.52 12.92
CA VAL A 20 11.23 25.72 12.78
C VAL A 20 12.39 26.48 13.42
N ASN A 21 13.15 25.81 14.28
CA ASN A 21 14.34 26.43 14.88
C ASN A 21 15.46 26.51 13.85
N ILE A 22 15.72 27.72 13.35
CA ILE A 22 16.78 27.99 12.38
C ILE A 22 18.02 28.43 13.13
N ILE A 23 19.14 27.76 12.82
CA ILE A 23 20.43 28.03 13.43
C ILE A 23 20.87 29.45 13.08
N THR A 24 21.17 30.23 14.11
CA THR A 24 21.86 31.52 13.99
C THR A 24 23.36 31.29 14.04
N TYR A 25 24.14 32.10 13.32
CA TYR A 25 25.61 32.03 13.34
C TYR A 25 26.22 33.38 13.71
N SER A 26 27.41 33.33 14.31
CA SER A 26 28.21 34.51 14.65
C SER A 26 29.07 34.97 13.46
N ASN A 27 29.51 36.23 13.51
CA ASN A 27 30.46 36.82 12.55
C ASN A 27 31.75 36.00 12.45
N GLU A 28 32.21 35.47 13.59
CA GLU A 28 33.44 34.68 13.71
C GLU A 28 33.28 33.31 13.03
N GLU A 29 32.15 32.63 13.29
CA GLU A 29 31.79 31.36 12.64
C GLU A 29 31.70 31.52 11.11
N TYR A 30 31.22 32.68 10.65
CA TYR A 30 31.14 33.01 9.23
C TYR A 30 32.51 33.17 8.57
N ALA A 31 33.40 33.96 9.18
CA ALA A 31 34.73 34.23 8.63
C ALA A 31 35.59 32.97 8.54
N LEU A 32 35.45 32.05 9.51
CA LEU A 32 36.26 30.84 9.59
C LEU A 32 35.81 29.76 8.59
N ASN A 33 34.50 29.53 8.45
CA ASN A 33 33.99 28.32 7.82
C ASN A 33 33.07 28.56 6.61
N LEU A 34 32.48 29.76 6.48
CA LEU A 34 31.33 30.00 5.59
C LEU A 34 31.65 30.86 4.36
N THR A 35 32.90 31.28 4.18
CA THR A 35 33.34 32.00 2.98
C THR A 35 33.16 31.12 1.74
N ALA A 36 32.55 31.69 0.70
CA ALA A 36 32.37 31.06 -0.60
C ALA A 36 32.56 32.12 -1.69
N LEU A 37 33.11 31.72 -2.84
CA LEU A 37 33.41 32.64 -3.94
C LEU A 37 32.15 33.25 -4.56
N ASP A 38 31.06 32.47 -4.59
CA ASP A 38 29.81 32.83 -5.28
C ASP A 38 28.77 33.47 -4.36
N TRP A 39 29.03 33.56 -3.05
CA TRP A 39 28.06 34.03 -2.05
C TRP A 39 28.65 35.09 -1.13
N SER A 40 27.98 36.24 -1.08
CA SER A 40 28.32 37.26 -0.09
C SER A 40 27.71 36.94 1.28
N ARG A 41 28.29 37.55 2.32
CA ARG A 41 27.75 37.43 3.68
C ARG A 41 26.35 38.03 3.78
N GLU A 42 26.16 39.23 3.24
CA GLU A 42 24.87 39.92 3.19
C GLU A 42 23.79 39.07 2.51
N GLU A 43 24.14 38.39 1.41
CA GLU A 43 23.24 37.49 0.69
C GLU A 43 22.90 36.23 1.50
N THR A 44 23.86 35.71 2.25
CA THR A 44 23.63 34.57 3.16
C THR A 44 22.75 35.00 4.34
N ASP A 45 22.99 36.16 4.92
CA ASP A 45 22.19 36.72 6.01
C ASP A 45 20.73 36.96 5.55
N TYR A 46 20.54 37.46 4.33
CA TYR A 46 19.24 37.62 3.68
C TYR A 46 18.53 36.28 3.43
N LEU A 47 19.27 35.25 2.97
CA LEU A 47 18.70 33.91 2.85
C LEU A 47 18.20 33.40 4.20
N PHE A 48 18.97 33.58 5.27
CA PHE A 48 18.57 33.14 6.60
C PHE A 48 17.39 33.93 7.18
N SER A 49 17.22 35.21 6.83
CA SER A 49 16.01 35.96 7.20
C SER A 49 14.78 35.42 6.48
N LEU A 50 14.86 35.17 5.17
CA LEU A 50 13.77 34.56 4.40
C LEU A 50 13.42 33.16 4.93
N CYS A 51 14.43 32.36 5.28
CA CYS A 51 14.22 31.04 5.90
C CYS A 51 13.40 31.14 7.18
N ARG A 52 13.63 32.18 8.01
CA ARG A 52 12.88 32.42 9.27
C ARG A 52 11.45 32.89 9.01
N GLU A 53 11.26 33.76 8.03
CA GLU A 53 9.93 34.28 7.69
C GLU A 53 9.02 33.21 7.08
N TYR A 54 9.57 32.35 6.22
CA TYR A 54 8.81 31.36 5.46
C TYR A 54 8.97 29.91 5.96
N ASP A 55 9.48 29.71 7.18
CA ASP A 55 9.59 28.40 7.85
C ASP A 55 10.24 27.31 6.95
N LEU A 56 11.35 27.65 6.28
CA LEU A 56 12.08 26.77 5.33
C LEU A 56 11.27 26.26 4.13
N ARG A 57 10.17 26.93 3.76
CA ARG A 57 9.41 26.61 2.56
C ARG A 57 10.15 27.10 1.31
N PHE A 58 11.15 26.33 0.86
CA PHE A 58 12.05 26.68 -0.24
C PHE A 58 11.37 27.08 -1.56
N VAL A 59 10.18 26.56 -1.85
CA VAL A 59 9.43 26.95 -3.06
C VAL A 59 9.04 28.43 -3.00
N VAL A 60 8.59 28.90 -1.83
CA VAL A 60 8.20 30.30 -1.64
C VAL A 60 9.41 31.19 -1.46
N ILE A 61 10.46 30.68 -0.80
CA ILE A 61 11.72 31.40 -0.67
C ILE A 61 12.31 31.65 -2.05
N ALA A 62 12.35 30.64 -2.93
CA ALA A 62 12.88 30.78 -4.28
C ALA A 62 12.05 31.72 -5.15
N ASP A 63 10.72 31.71 -5.01
CA ASP A 63 9.81 32.62 -5.71
C ASP A 63 9.99 34.08 -5.28
N ARG A 64 10.21 34.31 -3.98
CA ARG A 64 10.42 35.65 -3.39
C ARG A 64 11.89 36.05 -3.29
N TYR A 65 12.79 35.27 -3.86
CA TYR A 65 14.22 35.53 -3.76
C TYR A 65 14.61 36.66 -4.69
N ASP A 66 14.62 37.88 -4.17
CA ASP A 66 15.16 39.04 -4.86
C ASP A 66 16.31 39.62 -4.04
N TYR A 67 17.54 39.38 -4.52
CA TYR A 67 18.74 39.97 -3.94
C TYR A 67 19.59 40.60 -5.03
N LYS A 68 19.62 41.93 -5.06
CA LYS A 68 20.43 42.74 -6.00
C LYS A 68 20.24 42.29 -7.48
N GLY A 69 19.05 41.84 -7.86
CA GLY A 69 18.76 41.35 -9.23
C GLY A 69 19.38 40.00 -9.59
N THR A 70 19.95 39.27 -8.63
CA THR A 70 20.56 37.96 -8.86
C THR A 70 19.48 36.88 -8.79
N GLN A 71 19.24 36.19 -9.91
CA GLN A 71 18.34 35.03 -9.93
C GLN A 71 19.10 33.78 -9.51
N ARG A 72 18.65 33.14 -8.44
CA ARG A 72 19.19 31.86 -7.95
C ARG A 72 18.17 30.76 -8.16
N THR A 73 18.62 29.58 -8.55
CA THR A 73 17.73 28.42 -8.63
C THR A 73 17.38 27.92 -7.22
N MET A 74 16.27 27.21 -7.08
CA MET A 74 15.88 26.64 -5.78
C MET A 74 16.94 25.66 -5.23
N GLU A 75 17.68 24.99 -6.13
CA GLU A 75 18.75 24.07 -5.80
C GLU A 75 19.98 24.80 -5.25
N ASP A 76 20.33 25.96 -5.80
CA ASP A 76 21.42 26.82 -5.29
C ASP A 76 21.14 27.31 -3.88
N ILE A 77 19.90 27.76 -3.65
CA ILE A 77 19.43 28.26 -2.36
C ILE A 77 19.51 27.16 -1.30
N LYS A 78 19.05 25.95 -1.64
CA LYS A 78 19.12 24.79 -0.75
C LYS A 78 20.56 24.38 -0.47
N ASP A 79 21.39 24.30 -1.50
CA ASP A 79 22.79 23.92 -1.38
C ASP A 79 23.54 24.85 -0.42
N ARG A 80 23.34 26.16 -0.56
CA ARG A 80 23.91 27.14 0.35
C ARG A 80 23.40 26.95 1.79
N TYR A 81 22.08 26.88 1.99
CA TYR A 81 21.51 26.74 3.33
C TYR A 81 22.02 25.50 4.05
N TYR A 82 21.94 24.32 3.42
CA TYR A 82 22.36 23.06 4.04
C TYR A 82 23.88 23.00 4.27
N THR A 83 24.68 23.54 3.35
CA THR A 83 26.14 23.62 3.53
C THR A 83 26.49 24.49 4.73
N VAL A 84 25.86 25.66 4.87
CA VAL A 84 26.10 26.57 6.00
C VAL A 84 25.68 25.91 7.31
N VAL A 85 24.46 25.38 7.38
CA VAL A 85 23.94 24.70 8.57
C VAL A 85 24.84 23.55 8.99
N ARG A 86 25.26 22.70 8.04
CA ARG A 86 26.13 21.55 8.32
C ARG A 86 27.49 22.00 8.87
N LYS A 87 28.11 23.01 8.26
CA LYS A 87 29.40 23.54 8.73
C LYS A 87 29.30 24.14 10.13
N ILE A 88 28.23 24.86 10.45
CA ILE A 88 28.00 25.40 11.80
C ILE A 88 27.80 24.26 12.80
N LEU A 89 27.00 23.25 12.44
CA LEU A 89 26.74 22.11 13.30
C LEU A 89 28.03 21.33 13.60
N MET A 90 28.86 21.11 12.57
CA MET A 90 30.16 20.46 12.71
C MET A 90 31.16 21.28 13.55
N ALA A 91 31.11 22.61 13.46
CA ALA A 91 31.97 23.48 14.26
C ALA A 91 31.56 23.50 15.75
N ARG A 92 30.25 23.46 16.04
CA ARG A 92 29.73 23.48 17.41
C ARG A 92 29.84 22.13 18.11
N THR A 93 29.60 21.04 17.38
CA THR A 93 29.74 19.68 17.87
C THR A 93 30.71 18.92 16.98
N PRO A 94 32.01 18.88 17.36
CA PRO A 94 32.99 18.05 16.67
C PRO A 94 32.55 16.58 16.69
N ILE A 95 32.83 15.86 15.60
CA ILE A 95 32.40 14.47 15.36
C ILE A 95 32.76 13.54 16.54
N ALA A 96 33.87 13.82 17.23
CA ALA A 96 34.34 13.04 18.38
C ALA A 96 33.42 13.09 19.62
N MET A 97 32.57 14.11 19.73
CA MET A 97 31.68 14.34 20.88
C MET A 97 30.20 14.10 20.54
N MET A 98 29.90 13.64 19.33
CA MET A 98 28.54 13.60 18.79
C MET A 98 27.77 12.36 19.25
N THR A 99 26.54 12.54 19.71
CA THR A 99 25.66 11.40 20.01
C THR A 99 25.21 10.72 18.70
N PRO A 100 24.80 9.44 18.73
CA PRO A 100 24.32 8.75 17.53
C PRO A 100 23.12 9.46 16.87
N THR A 101 22.26 10.12 17.66
CA THR A 101 21.11 10.89 17.14
C THR A 101 21.55 12.15 16.40
N GLN A 102 22.52 12.90 16.95
CA GLN A 102 23.04 14.10 16.30
C GLN A 102 23.74 13.76 14.98
N THR A 103 24.49 12.64 14.95
CA THR A 103 25.13 12.15 13.71
C THR A 103 24.10 11.86 12.61
N GLU A 104 22.96 11.30 12.98
CA GLU A 104 21.85 11.05 12.05
C GLU A 104 21.24 12.36 11.53
N GLU A 105 21.05 13.37 12.39
CA GLU A 105 20.58 14.70 11.99
C GLU A 105 21.53 15.36 10.99
N LEU A 106 22.84 15.27 11.20
CA LEU A 106 23.84 15.79 10.26
C LEU A 106 23.77 15.07 8.91
N ASN A 107 23.57 13.75 8.90
CA ASN A 107 23.40 12.99 7.67
C ASN A 107 22.12 13.40 6.92
N GLN A 108 21.03 13.72 7.61
CA GLN A 108 19.81 14.24 6.99
C GLN A 108 20.00 15.62 6.34
N LEU A 109 20.95 16.41 6.84
CA LEU A 109 21.33 17.71 6.27
C LEU A 109 22.28 17.59 5.07
N TYR A 110 22.66 16.37 4.66
CA TYR A 110 23.47 16.17 3.47
C TYR A 110 22.65 16.43 2.21
N TYR A 111 22.95 17.55 1.54
CA TYR A 111 22.37 17.91 0.26
C TYR A 111 23.41 17.82 -0.85
N ASN A 112 23.04 17.20 -1.97
CA ASN A 112 23.88 17.15 -3.17
C ASN A 112 23.11 17.78 -4.34
N LYS A 113 23.56 18.97 -4.74
CA LYS A 113 22.96 19.77 -5.81
C LYS A 113 22.89 19.03 -7.15
N GLU A 114 23.98 18.40 -7.59
CA GLU A 114 24.04 17.72 -8.90
C GLU A 114 23.04 16.58 -9.00
N ARG A 115 22.95 15.77 -7.93
CA ARG A 115 21.99 14.68 -7.86
C ARG A 115 20.56 15.18 -7.92
N GLU A 116 20.26 16.30 -7.25
CA GLU A 116 18.92 16.87 -7.24
C GLU A 116 18.52 17.47 -8.60
N ILE A 117 19.46 18.13 -9.30
CA ILE A 117 19.26 18.63 -10.66
C ILE A 117 19.00 17.46 -11.62
N ALA A 118 19.81 16.40 -11.57
CA ALA A 118 19.63 15.21 -12.39
C ALA A 118 18.27 14.54 -12.11
N ARG A 119 17.88 14.43 -10.84
CA ARG A 119 16.59 13.90 -10.41
C ARG A 119 15.43 14.74 -10.96
N LYS A 120 15.51 16.06 -10.85
CA LYS A 120 14.50 16.99 -11.36
C LYS A 120 14.38 16.92 -12.89
N LYS A 121 15.51 16.87 -13.60
CA LYS A 121 15.54 16.71 -15.06
C LYS A 121 14.90 15.39 -15.50
N HIS A 122 15.17 14.30 -14.79
CA HIS A 122 14.56 13.01 -15.08
C HIS A 122 13.05 13.01 -14.82
N LEU A 123 12.59 13.58 -13.71
CA LEU A 123 11.16 13.73 -13.43
C LEU A 123 10.46 14.64 -14.44
N ALA A 124 11.09 15.74 -14.85
CA ALA A 124 10.56 16.60 -15.89
C ALA A 124 10.46 15.86 -17.23
N SER A 125 11.49 15.06 -17.57
CA SER A 125 11.46 14.19 -18.75
C SER A 125 10.32 13.18 -18.68
N LEU A 126 10.11 12.52 -17.53
CA LEU A 126 9.00 11.59 -17.29
C LEU A 126 7.62 12.27 -17.42
N ALA A 127 7.49 13.49 -16.90
CA ALA A 127 6.25 14.24 -16.94
C ALA A 127 5.88 14.71 -18.35
N MET A 128 6.88 14.95 -19.21
CA MET A 128 6.70 15.39 -20.59
C MET A 128 6.60 14.22 -21.59
N ARG A 129 6.60 12.96 -21.12
CA ARG A 129 6.48 11.79 -21.99
C ARG A 129 5.15 11.76 -22.71
N THR A 130 5.19 11.53 -24.01
CA THR A 130 3.99 11.32 -24.81
C THR A 130 3.46 9.89 -24.65
N PRO A 131 2.15 9.64 -24.81
CA PRO A 131 1.60 8.29 -24.77
C PRO A 131 2.19 7.34 -25.82
N ALA A 132 2.64 7.87 -26.97
CA ALA A 132 3.27 7.08 -28.02
C ALA A 132 4.66 6.59 -27.60
N GLU A 133 5.48 7.45 -27.00
CA GLU A 133 6.79 7.08 -26.45
C GLU A 133 6.67 6.02 -25.35
N ILE A 134 5.62 6.09 -24.52
CA ILE A 134 5.37 5.08 -23.48
C ILE A 134 5.09 3.70 -24.10
N ALA A 135 4.24 3.64 -25.14
CA ALA A 135 3.94 2.37 -25.82
C ALA A 135 5.17 1.77 -26.51
N GLU A 136 6.03 2.62 -27.09
CA GLU A 136 7.30 2.18 -27.67
C GLU A 136 8.28 1.67 -26.60
N GLU A 137 8.46 2.38 -25.48
CA GLU A 137 9.29 1.93 -24.36
C GLU A 137 8.80 0.59 -23.79
N GLU A 138 7.48 0.40 -23.66
CA GLU A 138 6.87 -0.87 -23.21
C GLU A 138 7.14 -2.00 -24.22
N ALA A 139 7.03 -1.73 -25.52
CA ALA A 139 7.36 -2.71 -26.56
C ALA A 139 8.85 -3.11 -26.51
N LEU A 140 9.75 -2.13 -26.38
CA LEU A 140 11.19 -2.37 -26.24
C LEU A 140 11.52 -3.15 -24.97
N PHE A 141 10.83 -2.88 -23.86
CA PHE A 141 11.01 -3.63 -22.62
C PHE A 141 10.60 -5.10 -22.78
N ILE A 142 9.47 -5.37 -23.44
CA ILE A 142 9.01 -6.73 -23.73
C ILE A 142 10.02 -7.46 -24.64
N GLU A 143 10.54 -6.79 -25.68
CA GLU A 143 11.56 -7.38 -26.55
C GLU A 143 12.88 -7.63 -25.81
N SER A 144 13.32 -6.71 -24.94
CA SER A 144 14.50 -6.90 -24.11
C SER A 144 14.35 -8.12 -23.18
N GLN A 145 13.21 -8.25 -22.52
CA GLN A 145 12.91 -9.39 -21.67
C GLN A 145 12.86 -10.70 -22.47
N ARG A 146 12.32 -10.66 -23.70
CA ARG A 146 12.32 -11.80 -24.62
C ARG A 146 13.76 -12.20 -24.96
N ILE A 147 14.62 -11.27 -25.34
CA ILE A 147 16.03 -11.52 -25.65
C ILE A 147 16.76 -12.11 -24.44
N GLU A 148 16.55 -11.55 -23.24
CA GLU A 148 17.16 -12.06 -22.02
C GLU A 148 16.73 -13.51 -21.72
N ALA A 149 15.45 -13.82 -21.91
CA ALA A 149 14.92 -15.17 -21.75
C ALA A 149 15.50 -16.15 -22.78
N TYR A 150 15.62 -15.74 -24.04
CA TYR A 150 16.30 -16.54 -25.07
C TYR A 150 17.78 -16.75 -24.76
N GLY A 151 18.49 -15.70 -24.32
CA GLY A 151 19.89 -15.80 -23.90
C GLY A 151 20.08 -16.80 -22.75
N LYS A 152 19.17 -16.78 -21.76
CA LYS A 152 19.18 -17.77 -20.66
C LYS A 152 18.93 -19.19 -21.15
N LYS A 153 17.98 -19.40 -22.08
CA LYS A 153 17.73 -20.72 -22.69
C LYS A 153 18.94 -21.21 -23.47
N MET A 154 19.50 -20.37 -24.35
CA MET A 154 20.68 -20.71 -25.15
C MET A 154 21.89 -21.03 -24.26
N ALA A 155 22.09 -20.29 -23.17
CA ALA A 155 23.15 -20.59 -22.20
C ALA A 155 22.94 -21.94 -21.50
N GLN A 156 21.69 -22.32 -21.20
CA GLN A 156 21.35 -23.64 -20.64
C GLN A 156 21.60 -24.76 -21.66
N GLU A 157 21.12 -24.60 -22.89
CA GLU A 157 21.33 -25.56 -23.99
C GLU A 157 22.83 -25.74 -24.27
N ARG A 158 23.60 -24.65 -24.35
CA ARG A 158 25.06 -24.71 -24.49
C ARG A 158 25.72 -25.47 -23.35
N LYS A 159 25.29 -25.23 -22.10
CA LYS A 159 25.82 -25.96 -20.94
C LYS A 159 25.47 -27.44 -20.99
N GLU A 160 24.27 -27.78 -21.46
CA GLU A 160 23.84 -29.18 -21.63
C GLU A 160 24.63 -29.88 -22.75
N LEU A 161 24.82 -29.23 -23.89
CA LEU A 161 25.65 -29.74 -24.98
C LEU A 161 27.09 -29.93 -24.54
N LEU A 162 27.66 -28.98 -23.81
CA LEU A 162 29.00 -29.13 -23.23
C LEU A 162 29.04 -30.31 -22.26
N ARG A 163 28.04 -30.48 -21.39
CA ARG A 163 27.95 -31.63 -20.49
C ARG A 163 27.85 -32.96 -21.25
N LEU A 164 27.24 -32.97 -22.44
CA LEU A 164 27.05 -34.18 -23.24
C LEU A 164 28.29 -34.50 -24.10
N LEU A 165 29.00 -33.48 -24.56
CA LEU A 165 30.25 -33.59 -25.30
C LEU A 165 31.45 -33.93 -24.41
N GLU A 166 31.42 -33.45 -23.16
CA GLU A 166 32.45 -33.77 -22.17
C GLU A 166 32.38 -35.26 -21.82
N ALA A 167 33.44 -36.00 -22.13
CA ALA A 167 33.55 -37.40 -21.74
C ALA A 167 33.46 -37.52 -20.22
N PRO A 168 32.66 -38.45 -19.67
CA PRO A 168 32.54 -38.60 -18.23
C PRO A 168 33.90 -38.90 -17.62
N ILE A 169 34.38 -38.00 -16.77
CA ILE A 169 35.62 -38.19 -16.01
C ILE A 169 35.39 -39.41 -15.10
N PRO A 170 36.17 -40.49 -15.21
CA PRO A 170 35.95 -41.69 -14.42
C PRO A 170 36.19 -41.39 -12.92
N THR A 171 35.12 -41.30 -12.14
CA THR A 171 35.18 -41.00 -10.68
C THR A 171 35.46 -42.25 -9.84
N GLY A 172 36.39 -43.09 -10.27
CA GLY A 172 36.81 -44.28 -9.50
C GLY A 172 37.44 -45.37 -10.35
N SER A 173 38.20 -46.24 -9.68
CA SER A 173 38.83 -47.41 -10.29
C SER A 173 37.79 -48.45 -10.70
N ILE A 174 37.88 -48.94 -11.95
CA ILE A 174 37.04 -49.99 -12.53
C ILE A 174 37.14 -51.32 -11.74
N ALA A 175 38.19 -51.49 -10.94
CA ALA A 175 38.51 -52.72 -10.23
C ALA A 175 37.41 -53.19 -9.25
N LYS A 176 36.54 -52.29 -8.78
CA LYS A 176 35.41 -52.66 -7.89
C LYS A 176 34.25 -53.34 -8.63
N TYR A 177 34.23 -53.27 -9.96
CA TYR A 177 33.17 -53.78 -10.81
C TYR A 177 33.62 -54.95 -11.70
N THR A 178 34.85 -55.44 -11.53
CA THR A 178 35.37 -56.57 -12.32
C THR A 178 34.90 -57.92 -11.80
N SER A 179 34.53 -58.02 -10.52
CA SER A 179 33.95 -59.24 -9.95
C SER A 179 32.44 -59.33 -10.22
N SER A 180 31.91 -60.55 -10.30
CA SER A 180 30.48 -60.81 -10.50
C SER A 180 29.60 -60.22 -9.40
N GLN A 181 30.06 -60.20 -8.15
CA GLN A 181 29.41 -59.48 -7.05
C GLN A 181 29.44 -57.95 -7.26
N GLY A 182 30.54 -57.40 -7.78
CA GLY A 182 30.67 -55.97 -8.11
C GLY A 182 29.70 -55.52 -9.22
N LEU A 183 29.52 -56.36 -10.24
CA LEU A 183 28.52 -56.15 -11.31
C LEU A 183 27.08 -56.15 -10.77
N GLY A 184 26.76 -57.03 -9.83
CA GLY A 184 25.44 -57.06 -9.18
C GLY A 184 25.12 -55.78 -8.38
N ILE A 185 26.12 -55.19 -7.71
CA ILE A 185 25.98 -53.91 -7.00
C ILE A 185 25.79 -52.76 -7.99
N LEU A 186 26.51 -52.77 -9.12
CA LEU A 186 26.36 -51.78 -10.19
C LEU A 186 24.95 -51.82 -10.80
N ALA A 187 24.45 -53.00 -11.14
CA ALA A 187 23.12 -53.17 -11.71
C ALA A 187 22.02 -52.63 -10.78
N ASN A 188 22.11 -52.91 -9.47
CA ASN A 188 21.18 -52.36 -8.49
C ASN A 188 21.28 -50.84 -8.37
N ASN A 189 22.49 -50.27 -8.41
CA ASN A 189 22.68 -48.82 -8.38
C ASN A 189 22.13 -48.13 -9.64
N ILE A 190 22.29 -48.72 -10.82
CA ILE A 190 21.72 -48.20 -12.08
C ILE A 190 20.19 -48.26 -12.02
N LEU A 191 19.60 -49.36 -11.56
CA LEU A 191 18.15 -49.48 -11.39
C LEU A 191 17.59 -48.47 -10.39
N ASN A 192 18.31 -48.18 -9.31
CA ASN A 192 17.91 -47.18 -8.32
C ASN A 192 18.07 -45.74 -8.85
N ALA A 193 19.13 -45.47 -9.63
CA ALA A 193 19.32 -44.19 -10.29
C ALA A 193 18.22 -43.91 -11.34
N ASP A 194 17.81 -44.92 -12.09
CA ASP A 194 16.75 -44.79 -13.11
C ASP A 194 15.36 -44.55 -12.46
N LYS A 195 15.05 -45.25 -11.36
CA LYS A 195 13.87 -44.97 -10.53
C LYS A 195 13.85 -43.53 -10.00
N ASN A 196 14.99 -43.00 -9.57
CA ASN A 196 15.11 -41.62 -9.08
C ASN A 196 15.05 -40.57 -10.21
N ARG A 197 15.56 -40.89 -11.41
CA ARG A 197 15.50 -39.98 -12.57
C ARG A 197 14.08 -39.81 -13.09
N LYS A 198 13.26 -40.88 -13.10
CA LYS A 198 11.83 -40.81 -13.43
C LYS A 198 11.04 -39.96 -12.43
N ARG A 199 11.33 -40.03 -11.13
CA ARG A 199 10.69 -39.15 -10.11
C ARG A 199 11.02 -37.67 -10.35
N LYS A 200 12.26 -37.35 -10.73
CA LYS A 200 12.72 -35.97 -10.96
C LYS A 200 12.18 -35.32 -12.24
N MET A 201 11.78 -36.11 -13.25
CA MET A 201 11.12 -35.58 -14.45
C MET A 201 9.65 -35.22 -14.20
N HIS A 202 8.97 -35.91 -13.28
CA HIS A 202 7.56 -35.61 -12.99
C HIS A 202 7.38 -34.32 -12.17
N GLU A 203 8.36 -33.96 -11.35
CA GLU A 203 8.38 -32.74 -10.53
C GLU A 203 8.61 -31.45 -11.34
N LYS A 204 9.19 -31.54 -12.54
CA LYS A 204 9.51 -30.36 -13.37
C LYS A 204 8.34 -29.82 -14.22
N ASN A 205 7.24 -30.56 -14.34
CA ASN A 205 6.08 -30.17 -15.15
C ASN A 205 4.88 -29.64 -14.34
N SER A 206 4.98 -29.57 -13.01
CA SER A 206 4.04 -28.84 -12.17
C SER A 206 4.67 -27.51 -11.76
N SER A 207 4.18 -26.43 -12.37
CA SER A 207 4.16 -25.07 -11.81
C SER A 207 5.33 -24.67 -10.89
N GLN A 208 6.24 -23.84 -11.42
CA GLN A 208 7.05 -22.94 -10.61
C GLN A 208 6.13 -22.04 -9.76
N ALA A 209 5.75 -22.53 -8.59
CA ALA A 209 5.39 -21.72 -7.45
C ALA A 209 6.65 -21.59 -6.60
N PHE A 210 7.12 -20.36 -6.45
CA PHE A 210 8.22 -20.00 -5.57
C PHE A 210 7.74 -20.21 -4.12
N SER A 211 7.93 -21.41 -3.57
CA SER A 211 7.71 -21.66 -2.15
C SER A 211 8.82 -22.53 -1.59
N GLY A 212 9.76 -21.87 -0.93
CA GLY A 212 10.75 -22.54 -0.11
C GLY A 212 11.83 -21.57 0.24
N LEU A 213 11.70 -20.87 1.36
CA LEU A 213 12.80 -20.51 2.25
C LEU A 213 12.23 -20.06 3.61
N THR A 214 12.47 -20.89 4.64
CA THR A 214 12.62 -20.52 6.06
C THR A 214 11.37 -20.09 6.86
N ASN A 215 10.83 -21.01 7.67
CA ASN A 215 9.86 -20.70 8.73
C ASN A 215 10.51 -20.02 9.96
N SER A 216 11.84 -20.01 10.09
CA SER A 216 12.54 -19.39 11.23
C SER A 216 12.74 -17.87 11.08
N HIS A 217 12.72 -17.34 9.86
CA HIS A 217 12.94 -15.91 9.61
C HIS A 217 11.66 -15.06 9.73
N LYS A 218 10.48 -15.70 9.71
CA LYS A 218 9.20 -14.99 9.86
C LYS A 218 9.07 -14.38 11.26
N ASP A 219 9.41 -15.12 12.31
CA ASP A 219 9.23 -14.68 13.69
C ASP A 219 10.19 -13.55 14.10
N THR A 220 11.38 -13.48 13.49
CA THR A 220 12.33 -12.40 13.69
C THR A 220 11.98 -11.14 12.89
N ILE A 221 11.39 -11.30 11.71
CA ILE A 221 10.86 -10.18 10.92
C ILE A 221 9.63 -9.55 11.62
N PHE A 222 8.69 -10.36 12.13
CA PHE A 222 7.50 -9.84 12.82
C PHE A 222 7.82 -9.06 14.10
N LYS A 223 8.93 -9.37 14.79
CA LYS A 223 9.41 -8.60 15.96
C LYS A 223 10.10 -7.27 15.62
N LYS A 224 10.57 -7.09 14.38
CA LYS A 224 11.27 -5.85 13.92
C LYS A 224 10.37 -4.86 13.17
N ILE A 225 9.11 -5.21 12.90
CA ILE A 225 8.17 -4.29 12.27
C ILE A 225 7.77 -3.22 13.29
N LYS A 226 8.17 -1.96 13.03
CA LYS A 226 7.67 -0.79 13.74
C LYS A 226 6.15 -0.79 13.65
N LYS A 227 5.45 -0.94 14.78
CA LYS A 227 3.99 -0.79 14.82
C LYS A 227 3.69 0.65 14.40
N LEU A 228 3.10 0.80 13.22
CA LEU A 228 2.68 2.10 12.70
C LEU A 228 1.71 2.74 13.70
N SER A 229 1.76 4.07 13.82
CA SER A 229 0.75 4.78 14.60
C SER A 229 -0.63 4.54 14.00
N SER A 230 -1.69 4.51 14.82
CA SER A 230 -3.07 4.35 14.33
C SER A 230 -3.46 5.37 13.25
N ARG A 231 -2.84 6.56 13.25
CA ARG A 231 -3.01 7.55 12.19
C ARG A 231 -2.35 7.13 10.87
N GLU A 232 -1.17 6.53 10.94
CA GLU A 232 -0.41 6.04 9.79
C GLU A 232 -1.10 4.81 9.18
N GLU A 233 -1.61 3.90 10.01
CA GLU A 233 -2.36 2.72 9.54
C GLU A 233 -3.59 3.12 8.72
N ILE A 234 -4.31 4.18 9.12
CA ILE A 234 -5.47 4.71 8.39
C ILE A 234 -5.06 5.34 7.05
N ILE A 235 -3.94 6.07 7.01
CA ILE A 235 -3.46 6.74 5.79
C ILE A 235 -2.97 5.70 4.77
N TYR A 236 -2.20 4.71 5.21
CA TYR A 236 -1.69 3.65 4.34
C TYR A 236 -2.72 2.54 4.07
N GLY A 237 -3.87 2.56 4.75
CA GLY A 237 -4.96 1.61 4.56
C GLY A 237 -4.59 0.17 4.89
N VAL A 238 -3.67 -0.02 5.84
CA VAL A 238 -3.18 -1.33 6.27
C VAL A 238 -4.19 -1.92 7.27
N SER A 239 -4.62 -3.16 7.02
CA SER A 239 -5.60 -3.85 7.86
C SER A 239 -5.18 -5.30 8.05
N TRP A 240 -5.19 -5.75 9.30
CA TRP A 240 -4.80 -7.10 9.69
C TRP A 240 -5.98 -8.06 9.52
N HIS A 241 -5.76 -9.18 8.83
CA HIS A 241 -6.77 -10.22 8.62
C HIS A 241 -6.15 -11.58 8.97
N ASP A 242 -6.88 -12.42 9.72
CA ASP A 242 -6.39 -13.72 10.20
C ASP A 242 -6.14 -14.74 9.07
N LYS A 243 -6.86 -14.65 7.95
CA LYS A 243 -6.69 -15.53 6.78
C LYS A 243 -6.80 -14.72 5.50
N LEU A 244 -5.65 -14.43 4.89
CA LEU A 244 -5.56 -13.89 3.54
C LEU A 244 -5.50 -15.06 2.56
N HIS A 245 -6.36 -15.03 1.55
CA HIS A 245 -6.24 -15.91 0.40
C HIS A 245 -4.99 -15.50 -0.41
N ALA A 246 -4.28 -16.46 -1.00
CA ALA A 246 -3.07 -16.16 -1.77
C ALA A 246 -3.44 -15.40 -3.06
N GLY A 247 -2.70 -14.32 -3.36
CA GLY A 247 -2.82 -13.55 -4.61
C GLY A 247 -3.02 -12.04 -4.39
N ILE A 248 -2.81 -11.26 -5.45
CA ILE A 248 -3.00 -9.81 -5.48
C ILE A 248 -4.39 -9.55 -6.08
N TYR A 249 -5.26 -8.90 -5.31
CA TYR A 249 -6.62 -8.58 -5.75
C TYR A 249 -6.85 -7.08 -5.64
N LEU A 250 -7.55 -6.53 -6.64
CA LEU A 250 -8.01 -5.14 -6.57
C LEU A 250 -9.12 -5.05 -5.52
N ARG A 251 -9.18 -3.94 -4.76
CA ARG A 251 -10.23 -3.74 -3.75
C ARG A 251 -11.63 -3.85 -4.36
N SER A 252 -11.80 -3.40 -5.61
CA SER A 252 -13.05 -3.49 -6.37
C SER A 252 -13.51 -4.92 -6.65
N THR A 253 -12.59 -5.89 -6.75
CA THR A 253 -12.94 -7.30 -7.03
C THR A 253 -13.27 -8.08 -5.76
N ARG A 254 -13.05 -7.49 -4.58
CA ARG A 254 -13.31 -8.09 -3.26
C ARG A 254 -14.58 -7.57 -2.60
N LEU A 255 -15.28 -6.62 -3.21
CA LEU A 255 -16.58 -6.19 -2.73
C LEU A 255 -17.53 -7.40 -2.71
N SER A 256 -18.26 -7.57 -1.62
CA SER A 256 -19.24 -8.64 -1.48
C SER A 256 -20.26 -8.56 -2.61
N MET A 257 -20.22 -9.52 -3.53
CA MET A 257 -21.25 -9.63 -4.57
C MET A 257 -22.51 -10.23 -3.93
N ALA A 258 -23.60 -9.46 -3.93
CA ALA A 258 -24.90 -9.97 -3.50
C ALA A 258 -25.31 -11.18 -4.35
N LYS A 259 -26.10 -12.10 -3.78
CA LYS A 259 -26.60 -13.29 -4.50
C LYS A 259 -27.23 -12.86 -5.83
N PRO A 260 -27.01 -13.58 -6.94
CA PRO A 260 -27.42 -13.16 -8.28
C PRO A 260 -28.94 -12.90 -8.40
N THR A 261 -29.76 -13.57 -7.57
CA THR A 261 -31.22 -13.35 -7.49
C THR A 261 -31.64 -12.01 -6.89
N VAL A 262 -30.82 -11.43 -6.01
CA VAL A 262 -31.08 -10.16 -5.30
C VAL A 262 -30.27 -9.01 -5.91
N ALA A 263 -29.16 -9.33 -6.60
CA ALA A 263 -28.26 -8.36 -7.21
C ALA A 263 -28.95 -7.42 -8.22
N THR A 264 -29.87 -7.94 -9.04
CA THR A 264 -30.63 -7.12 -10.00
C THR A 264 -31.55 -6.12 -9.30
N LYS A 265 -32.23 -6.53 -8.23
CA LYS A 265 -33.10 -5.65 -7.42
C LYS A 265 -32.30 -4.61 -6.64
N ILE A 266 -31.12 -4.96 -6.15
CA ILE A 266 -30.21 -4.00 -5.52
C ILE A 266 -29.73 -2.99 -6.57
N ALA A 267 -29.41 -3.43 -7.79
CA ALA A 267 -29.00 -2.53 -8.85
C ALA A 267 -30.10 -1.53 -9.23
N THR A 268 -31.37 -1.96 -9.31
CA THR A 268 -32.50 -1.05 -9.58
C THR A 268 -32.70 -0.04 -8.46
N ILE A 269 -32.61 -0.47 -7.19
CA ILE A 269 -32.71 0.44 -6.03
C ILE A 269 -31.54 1.44 -6.00
N LEU A 270 -30.33 0.99 -6.34
CA LEU A 270 -29.17 1.89 -6.43
C LEU A 270 -29.34 2.93 -7.55
N THR A 271 -29.90 2.54 -8.69
CA THR A 271 -30.22 3.50 -9.76
C THR A 271 -31.32 4.48 -9.37
N GLU A 272 -32.34 4.05 -8.62
CA GLU A 272 -33.39 4.92 -8.06
C GLU A 272 -32.81 5.94 -7.07
N LEU A 273 -31.84 5.52 -6.25
CA LEU A 273 -31.11 6.39 -5.31
C LEU A 273 -30.09 7.31 -6.02
N GLY A 274 -29.95 7.23 -7.34
CA GLY A 274 -28.97 8.00 -8.11
C GLY A 274 -27.52 7.60 -7.87
N LEU A 275 -27.28 6.40 -7.33
CA LEU A 275 -25.95 5.87 -7.04
C LEU A 275 -25.49 4.93 -8.15
N ALA A 276 -24.23 5.05 -8.54
CA ALA A 276 -23.64 4.13 -9.51
C ALA A 276 -23.56 2.70 -8.93
N THR A 277 -23.95 1.71 -9.73
CA THR A 277 -23.86 0.27 -9.37
C THR A 277 -22.42 -0.19 -9.15
N ARG A 278 -21.45 0.55 -9.70
CA ARG A 278 -20.02 0.38 -9.48
C ARG A 278 -19.41 1.66 -8.91
N LEU A 279 -18.70 1.54 -7.78
CA LEU A 279 -17.96 2.63 -7.17
C LEU A 279 -16.88 3.16 -8.13
N THR A 280 -16.93 4.46 -8.43
CA THR A 280 -15.92 5.17 -9.25
C THR A 280 -14.58 5.29 -8.54
N MET A 281 -14.58 5.35 -7.20
CA MET A 281 -13.36 5.35 -6.36
C MET A 281 -13.48 4.35 -5.19
N PRO A 282 -12.97 3.12 -5.36
CA PRO A 282 -12.95 2.10 -4.31
C PRO A 282 -11.90 2.39 -3.22
N THR A 283 -12.20 3.31 -2.29
CA THR A 283 -11.39 3.54 -1.08
C THR A 283 -11.88 2.63 0.05
N ALA A 284 -11.06 2.36 1.07
CA ALA A 284 -11.46 1.49 2.18
C ALA A 284 -12.74 1.97 2.90
N LYS A 285 -12.85 3.29 3.14
CA LYS A 285 -14.02 3.90 3.80
C LYS A 285 -15.27 3.84 2.94
N THR A 286 -15.14 4.14 1.65
CA THR A 286 -16.29 4.11 0.71
C THR A 286 -16.78 2.69 0.48
N CYS A 287 -15.88 1.71 0.36
CA CYS A 287 -16.24 0.30 0.28
C CYS A 287 -16.99 -0.20 1.52
N ALA A 288 -16.52 0.15 2.73
CA ALA A 288 -17.20 -0.25 3.97
C ALA A 288 -18.62 0.32 4.07
N LYS A 289 -18.82 1.59 3.70
CA LYS A 289 -20.14 2.22 3.66
C LYS A 289 -21.04 1.63 2.57
N PHE A 290 -20.48 1.29 1.43
CA PHE A 290 -21.22 0.64 0.35
C PHE A 290 -21.67 -0.78 0.72
N GLU A 291 -20.82 -1.57 1.39
CA GLU A 291 -21.22 -2.88 1.93
C GLU A 291 -22.30 -2.76 3.01
N GLN A 292 -22.20 -1.75 3.88
CA GLN A 292 -23.23 -1.46 4.87
C GLN A 292 -24.58 -1.14 4.19
N LEU A 293 -24.55 -0.34 3.12
CA LEU A 293 -25.73 0.01 2.32
C LEU A 293 -26.32 -1.22 1.61
N GLN A 294 -25.48 -2.08 1.02
CA GLN A 294 -25.96 -3.32 0.38
C GLN A 294 -26.65 -4.24 1.39
N ARG A 295 -26.08 -4.42 2.60
CA ARG A 295 -26.70 -5.22 3.67
C ARG A 295 -28.02 -4.62 4.14
N SER A 296 -28.11 -3.29 4.28
CA SER A 296 -29.37 -2.66 4.68
C SER A 296 -30.45 -2.82 3.61
N ILE A 297 -30.09 -2.72 2.33
CA ILE A 297 -31.02 -2.96 1.22
C ILE A 297 -31.49 -4.41 1.21
N GLU A 298 -30.61 -5.39 1.46
CA GLU A 298 -30.99 -6.81 1.55
C GLU A 298 -32.01 -7.05 2.67
N ILE A 299 -31.77 -6.50 3.87
CA ILE A 299 -32.71 -6.60 5.01
C ILE A 299 -34.06 -5.95 4.67
N LEU A 300 -34.05 -4.77 4.04
CA LEU A 300 -35.29 -4.08 3.64
C LEU A 300 -36.06 -4.84 2.56
N LEU A 301 -35.36 -5.53 1.65
CA LEU A 301 -35.99 -6.33 0.61
C LEU A 301 -36.67 -7.58 1.18
N ASP A 302 -36.06 -8.21 2.19
CA ASP A 302 -36.70 -9.29 2.95
C ASP A 302 -37.89 -8.79 3.75
N ALA A 303 -37.77 -7.63 4.41
CA ALA A 303 -38.88 -6.99 5.13
C ALA A 303 -40.05 -6.66 4.19
N LYS A 304 -39.78 -6.11 2.99
CA LYS A 304 -40.80 -5.86 1.97
C LYS A 304 -41.54 -7.16 1.59
N LYS A 305 -40.80 -8.24 1.36
CA LYS A 305 -41.40 -9.54 1.04
C LYS A 305 -42.34 -10.04 2.15
N HIS A 306 -42.00 -9.80 3.41
CA HIS A 306 -42.88 -10.12 4.53
C HIS A 306 -44.12 -9.22 4.60
N LEU A 307 -43.95 -7.92 4.33
CA LEU A 307 -45.04 -6.95 4.28
C LEU A 307 -46.04 -7.29 3.17
N ASP A 308 -45.57 -7.58 1.95
CA ASP A 308 -46.41 -7.96 0.82
C ASP A 308 -47.24 -9.22 1.13
N ARG A 309 -46.67 -10.19 1.87
CA ARG A 309 -47.39 -11.39 2.32
C ARG A 309 -48.48 -11.04 3.32
N LEU A 310 -48.16 -10.22 4.33
CA LEU A 310 -49.13 -9.81 5.36
C LEU A 310 -50.25 -8.95 4.78
N GLU A 311 -49.96 -8.05 3.84
CA GLU A 311 -50.98 -7.27 3.14
C GLU A 311 -51.92 -8.16 2.31
N GLN A 312 -51.38 -9.18 1.66
CA GLN A 312 -52.20 -10.14 0.91
C GLN A 312 -53.12 -10.94 1.85
N GLU A 313 -52.59 -11.39 3.00
CA GLU A 313 -53.39 -12.07 4.04
C GLU A 313 -54.47 -11.14 4.60
N HIS A 314 -54.14 -9.88 4.88
CA HIS A 314 -55.09 -8.87 5.34
C HIS A 314 -56.20 -8.59 4.32
N ARG A 315 -55.85 -8.40 3.04
CA ARG A 315 -56.81 -8.16 1.97
C ARG A 315 -57.78 -9.32 1.79
N VAL A 316 -57.28 -10.57 1.92
CA VAL A 316 -58.12 -11.77 1.88
C VAL A 316 -59.03 -11.84 3.10
N ALA A 317 -58.53 -11.48 4.29
CA ALA A 317 -59.34 -11.42 5.50
C ALA A 317 -60.44 -10.35 5.41
N GLU A 318 -60.13 -9.16 4.90
CA GLU A 318 -61.11 -8.09 4.67
C GLU A 318 -62.18 -8.49 3.65
N ALA A 319 -61.77 -9.10 2.52
CA ALA A 319 -62.73 -9.61 1.53
C ALA A 319 -63.65 -10.67 2.14
N ARG A 320 -63.11 -11.58 2.97
CA ARG A 320 -63.90 -12.59 3.69
C ARG A 320 -64.88 -11.98 4.69
N ILE A 321 -64.51 -10.86 5.34
CA ILE A 321 -65.41 -10.14 6.25
C ILE A 321 -66.53 -9.42 5.46
N GLN A 322 -66.23 -8.85 4.30
CA GLN A 322 -67.23 -8.20 3.43
C GLN A 322 -68.20 -9.19 2.77
N GLU A 323 -67.76 -10.42 2.52
CA GLU A 323 -68.59 -11.52 2.01
C GLU A 323 -69.50 -12.15 3.08
N ILE A 324 -69.40 -11.76 4.34
CA ILE A 324 -70.39 -12.12 5.38
C ILE A 324 -71.46 -11.03 5.37
N PRO A 325 -72.58 -11.19 4.64
CA PRO A 325 -73.70 -10.28 4.77
C PRO A 325 -74.22 -10.36 6.21
N ILE A 326 -74.44 -9.19 6.80
CA ILE A 326 -75.14 -8.99 8.07
C ILE A 326 -76.48 -9.72 7.96
N ASN A 327 -76.55 -10.91 8.54
CA ASN A 327 -77.80 -11.58 8.84
C ASN A 327 -77.84 -11.74 10.35
N ASP A 328 -78.29 -10.66 11.00
CA ASP A 328 -78.71 -10.67 12.38
C ASP A 328 -79.91 -11.61 12.52
N SER A 329 -79.72 -12.77 13.14
CA SER A 329 -80.61 -13.25 14.21
C SER A 329 -80.16 -14.63 14.74
N GLU A 330 -79.94 -14.66 16.05
CA GLU A 330 -80.11 -15.78 16.98
C GLU A 330 -78.91 -16.69 17.34
N THR A 331 -78.20 -16.23 18.39
CA THR A 331 -77.96 -16.93 19.66
C THR A 331 -77.42 -18.38 19.64
N LYS A 332 -76.20 -18.57 20.14
CA LYS A 332 -75.97 -19.02 21.52
C LYS A 332 -74.47 -19.06 21.85
N THR A 333 -74.18 -18.40 22.96
CA THR A 333 -72.97 -18.44 23.78
C THR A 333 -72.39 -19.85 23.91
N GLN A 334 -71.10 -20.01 23.63
CA GLN A 334 -70.19 -20.90 24.36
C GLN A 334 -68.73 -20.54 24.04
N GLU A 335 -68.00 -20.15 25.08
CA GLU A 335 -66.60 -19.73 25.08
C GLU A 335 -65.66 -20.84 24.58
N PRO A 336 -64.59 -20.54 23.80
CA PRO A 336 -63.49 -21.46 23.62
C PRO A 336 -62.36 -21.21 24.63
N LEU A 337 -61.98 -22.31 25.28
CA LEU A 337 -60.87 -22.51 26.20
C LEU A 337 -59.58 -21.77 25.82
N ASN A 338 -59.03 -21.13 26.85
CA ASN A 338 -57.66 -20.64 26.95
C ASN A 338 -56.67 -21.82 26.91
N ASP A 339 -55.95 -21.99 25.80
CA ASP A 339 -54.77 -22.86 25.75
C ASP A 339 -53.58 -22.08 25.17
N SER A 340 -52.81 -21.47 26.08
CA SER A 340 -51.50 -20.88 25.78
C SER A 340 -50.44 -21.98 25.60
N PRO A 341 -49.70 -22.05 24.48
CA PRO A 341 -48.65 -23.06 24.31
C PRO A 341 -47.38 -22.71 25.12
N LYS A 342 -47.03 -23.61 26.05
CA LYS A 342 -45.83 -23.54 26.90
C LYS A 342 -44.54 -23.66 26.08
N PHE A 343 -43.71 -22.62 26.14
CA PHE A 343 -42.35 -22.59 25.60
C PHE A 343 -41.40 -23.37 26.52
N GLN A 344 -41.09 -24.63 26.21
CA GLN A 344 -40.05 -25.38 26.92
C GLN A 344 -38.66 -25.10 26.32
N LYS A 345 -37.89 -24.27 27.03
CA LYS A 345 -36.43 -24.16 26.86
C LYS A 345 -35.77 -25.53 27.11
N ARG A 346 -35.13 -26.10 26.09
CA ARG A 346 -34.08 -27.10 26.28
C ARG A 346 -32.75 -26.54 25.78
N LEU A 347 -31.98 -26.04 26.74
CA LEU A 347 -30.54 -25.93 26.64
C LEU A 347 -29.96 -27.33 26.37
N ARG A 348 -29.13 -27.46 25.33
CA ARG A 348 -28.12 -28.51 25.25
C ARG A 348 -26.76 -27.85 25.00
N LYS A 349 -25.79 -28.40 25.73
CA LYS A 349 -24.37 -28.04 25.83
C LYS A 349 -23.67 -28.02 24.48
#